data_AF-A0A960A6S6-F1
#
_entry.id   AF-A0A960A6S6-F1
#
_cell.length_a   1.000
_cell.length_b   1.000
_cell.length_c   1.000
_cell.angle_alpha   90.00
_cell.angle_beta   90.00
_cell.angle_gamma   90.00
#
_symmetry.space_group_name_H-M   'P 1'
#
loop_
_entity.id
_entity.type
_entity.pdbx_description
1 polymer ?
#
loop_
_entity_poly.entity_id
_entity_poly.type
_entity_poly.pdbx_seq_one_letter_code
_entity_poly.pdbx_strand_id
1 'polypeptide(L)' 'MTVNETYKNFDAADYLRNLDDVALFLETAIEDSIDDPGAVPHALGIIARSQNMSELARRVGMSRDGLYKAL' A
#
# COMPACT_ATOMS: atom_id res chain seq x y z
N MET A 1 19.67 32.41 -14.25
CA MET A 1 18.38 31.69 -14.22
C MET A 1 18.51 30.56 -13.22
N THR A 2 17.84 30.65 -12.07
CA THR A 2 17.75 29.53 -11.12
C THR A 2 16.68 28.56 -11.65
N VAL A 3 17.08 27.34 -11.96
CA VAL A 3 16.13 26.27 -12.32
C VAL A 3 15.43 25.88 -11.02
N ASN A 4 14.11 26.12 -10.92
CA ASN A 4 13.30 25.59 -9.83
C ASN A 4 13.04 24.11 -10.12
N GLU A 5 13.89 23.22 -9.58
CA GLU A 5 13.62 21.79 -9.61
C GLU A 5 12.48 21.46 -8.64
N THR A 6 11.39 20.94 -9.19
CA THR A 6 10.24 20.48 -8.39
C THR A 6 10.38 18.98 -8.18
N TYR A 7 10.64 18.57 -6.95
CA TYR A 7 10.72 17.16 -6.57
C TYR A 7 9.35 16.67 -6.09
N LYS A 8 8.97 15.45 -6.49
CA LYS A 8 7.77 14.79 -5.95
C LYS A 8 8.10 14.24 -4.56
N ASN A 9 7.20 14.44 -3.61
CA ASN A 9 7.29 13.77 -2.31
C ASN A 9 7.19 12.25 -2.48
N PHE A 10 8.00 11.52 -1.72
CA PHE A 10 7.95 10.06 -1.70
C PHE A 10 6.66 9.56 -1.04
N ASP A 11 6.01 8.59 -1.66
CA ASP A 11 4.92 7.81 -1.08
C ASP A 11 5.17 6.33 -1.40
N ALA A 12 5.24 5.48 -0.36
CA ALA A 12 5.43 4.04 -0.52
C ALA A 12 4.32 3.39 -1.35
N ALA A 13 3.10 3.95 -1.32
CA ALA A 13 1.96 3.43 -2.09
C ALA A 13 2.19 3.46 -3.61
N ASP A 14 3.04 4.38 -4.11
CA ASP A 14 3.41 4.47 -5.53
C ASP A 14 4.22 3.27 -6.03
N TYR A 15 4.81 2.50 -5.10
CA TYR A 15 5.73 1.40 -5.40
C TYR A 15 5.13 0.02 -5.19
N LEU A 16 3.91 -0.08 -4.64
CA LEU A 16 3.17 -1.34 -4.51
C LEU A 16 2.43 -1.65 -5.83
N ARG A 17 3.17 -2.15 -6.82
CA ARG A 17 2.73 -2.30 -8.22
C ARG A 17 2.06 -3.62 -8.53
N ASN A 18 2.28 -4.65 -7.72
CA ASN A 18 1.62 -5.95 -7.83
C ASN A 18 1.32 -6.56 -6.44
N LEU A 19 0.70 -7.75 -6.43
CA LEU A 19 0.34 -8.43 -5.18
C LEU A 19 1.54 -8.98 -4.42
N ASP A 20 2.63 -9.31 -5.10
CA ASP A 20 3.86 -9.77 -4.45
C ASP A 20 4.53 -8.61 -3.69
N ASP A 21 4.51 -7.39 -4.26
CA ASP A 21 4.97 -6.19 -3.57
C ASP A 21 4.14 -5.93 -2.30
N VAL A 22 2.81 -6.10 -2.38
CA VAL A 22 1.90 -5.94 -1.24
C VAL A 22 2.14 -7.01 -0.18
N ALA A 23 2.34 -8.26 -0.59
CA ALA A 23 2.59 -9.37 0.31
C ALA A 23 3.92 -9.19 1.07
N LEU A 24 4.99 -8.86 0.34
CA LEU A 24 6.30 -8.60 0.93
C LEU A 24 6.26 -7.40 1.89
N PHE A 25 5.56 -6.33 1.49
CA PHE A 25 5.41 -5.15 2.33
C PHE A 25 4.64 -5.44 3.64
N LEU A 26 3.59 -6.27 3.55
CA LEU A 26 2.82 -6.69 4.73
C LEU A 26 3.63 -7.65 5.61
N GLU A 27 4.40 -8.57 5.02
CA GLU A 27 5.29 -9.48 5.75
C GLU A 27 6.31 -8.70 6.60
N THR A 28 7.00 -7.74 6.00
CA THR A 28 7.91 -6.85 6.73
C THR A 28 7.20 -6.09 7.85
N ALA A 29 5.98 -5.57 7.60
CA ALA A 29 5.23 -4.87 8.64
C ALA A 29 4.82 -5.79 9.80
N ILE A 30 4.60 -7.09 9.56
CA ILE A 30 4.33 -8.08 10.61
C ILE A 30 5.60 -8.33 11.43
N GLU A 31 6.76 -8.46 10.78
CA GLU A 31 8.04 -8.61 11.48
C GLU A 31 8.33 -7.37 12.37
N ASP A 32 8.16 -6.17 11.81
CA ASP A 32 8.34 -4.91 12.54
C ASP A 32 7.33 -4.74 13.68
N SER A 33 6.17 -5.41 13.62
CA SER A 33 5.13 -5.31 14.64
C SER A 33 5.51 -5.89 16.00
N ILE A 34 6.59 -6.68 16.05
CA ILE A 34 7.19 -7.17 17.29
C ILE A 34 7.66 -5.99 18.15
N ASP A 35 8.22 -4.95 17.52
CA ASP A 35 8.77 -3.77 18.19
C ASP A 35 7.86 -2.53 18.07
N ASP A 36 7.10 -2.41 16.96
CA ASP A 36 6.12 -1.33 16.74
C ASP A 36 4.73 -1.90 16.41
N PRO A 37 3.83 -2.01 17.39
CA PRO A 37 2.46 -2.48 17.17
C PRO A 37 1.67 -1.67 16.12
N GLY A 38 2.10 -0.45 15.79
CA GLY A 38 1.51 0.40 14.76
C GLY A 38 1.91 0.02 13.32
N ALA A 39 2.94 -0.80 13.13
CA ALA A 39 3.51 -1.14 11.83
C ALA A 39 2.47 -1.77 10.88
N VAL A 40 1.72 -2.78 11.34
CA VAL A 40 0.69 -3.45 10.53
C VAL A 40 -0.46 -2.50 10.16
N PRO A 41 -1.12 -1.79 11.09
CA PRO A 41 -2.13 -0.79 10.74
C PRO A 41 -1.62 0.28 9.77
N HIS A 42 -0.38 0.75 9.94
CA HIS A 42 0.22 1.74 9.05
C HIS A 42 0.40 1.19 7.63
N ALA A 43 0.93 -0.03 7.52
CA ALA A 43 1.14 -0.70 6.25
C ALA A 43 -0.17 -0.96 5.50
N LEU A 44 -1.21 -1.41 6.21
CA LEU A 44 -2.56 -1.55 5.64
C LEU A 44 -3.09 -0.23 5.09
N GLY A 45 -2.85 0.88 5.79
CA GLY A 45 -3.19 2.22 5.29
C GLY A 45 -2.47 2.59 4.00
N ILE A 46 -1.19 2.21 3.83
CA ILE A 46 -0.42 2.43 2.59
C ILE A 46 -0.97 1.54 1.47
N ILE A 47 -1.18 0.25 1.74
CA ILE A 47 -1.72 -0.73 0.77
C ILE A 47 -3.09 -0.27 0.26
N ALA A 48 -3.95 0.24 1.14
CA ALA A 48 -5.27 0.75 0.80
C ALA A 48 -5.24 1.95 -0.16
N ARG A 49 -4.15 2.74 -0.16
CA ARG A 49 -3.94 3.86 -1.10
C ARG A 49 -3.23 3.44 -2.39
N SER A 50 -2.66 2.23 -2.43
CA SER A 50 -2.00 1.73 -3.63
C SER A 50 -2.99 1.49 -4.77
N GLN A 51 -2.51 1.61 -6.01
CA GLN A 51 -3.32 1.36 -7.19
C GLN A 51 -3.80 -0.12 -7.27
N ASN A 52 -3.20 -1.01 -6.48
CA ASN A 52 -3.48 -2.45 -6.45
C ASN A 52 -4.87 -2.81 -5.96
N MET A 53 -5.52 -2.04 -5.08
CA MET A 53 -6.87 -2.39 -4.60
C MET A 53 -7.90 -2.51 -5.73
N SER A 54 -7.67 -1.80 -6.83
CA SER A 54 -8.49 -1.85 -8.04
C SER A 54 -8.28 -3.14 -8.84
N GLU A 55 -7.01 -3.53 -9.01
CA GLU A 55 -6.63 -4.76 -9.70
C GLU A 55 -6.92 -6.00 -8.87
N LEU A 56 -6.73 -5.93 -7.55
CA LEU A 56 -7.07 -6.98 -6.60
C LEU A 56 -8.57 -7.23 -6.60
N ALA A 57 -9.40 -6.19 -6.47
CA ALA A 57 -10.86 -6.27 -6.60
C ALA A 57 -11.27 -6.96 -7.91
N ARG A 58 -10.66 -6.55 -9.04
CA ARG A 58 -10.91 -7.16 -10.36
C ARG A 58 -10.51 -8.63 -10.43
N ARG A 59 -9.39 -9.03 -9.81
CA ARG A 59 -8.89 -10.42 -9.80
C ARG A 59 -9.70 -11.34 -8.90
N VAL A 60 -10.15 -10.86 -7.75
CA VAL A 60 -10.92 -11.68 -6.77
C VAL A 60 -12.43 -11.63 -7.02
N GLY A 61 -12.88 -10.99 -8.10
CA GLY A 61 -14.30 -10.89 -8.46
C GLY A 61 -15.12 -10.06 -7.48
N MET A 62 -14.47 -9.15 -6.74
CA MET A 62 -15.10 -8.32 -5.71
C MET A 62 -15.11 -6.86 -6.16
N SER A 63 -16.16 -6.10 -5.82
CA SER A 63 -16.15 -4.66 -6.10
C SER A 63 -15.11 -3.96 -5.21
N ARG A 64 -14.55 -2.82 -5.67
CA ARG A 64 -13.68 -1.97 -4.82
C ARG A 64 -14.33 -1.68 -3.46
N ASP A 65 -15.63 -1.39 -3.46
CA ASP A 65 -16.41 -1.08 -2.25
C ASP A 65 -16.57 -2.29 -1.32
N GLY A 66 -16.71 -3.50 -1.89
CA GLY A 66 -16.72 -4.75 -1.13
C GLY A 66 -15.36 -5.09 -0.51
N LEU A 67 -14.28 -4.79 -1.22
CA LEU A 67 -12.92 -4.98 -0.73
C LEU A 67 -12.58 -3.99 0.40
N TYR A 68 -12.96 -2.72 0.27
CA TYR A 68 -12.75 -1.71 1.32
C TYR A 68 -13.55 -1.97 2.60
N LYS A 69 -14.70 -2.64 2.54
CA LYS A 69 -15.51 -3.01 3.72
C LYS A 69 -14.99 -4.24 4.47
N ALA A 70 -14.09 -5.00 3.87
CA ALA A 70 -13.52 -6.22 4.46
C ALA A 70 -12.24 -5.96 5.27
N LEU A 71 -11.64 -4.77 5.10
CA LEU A 71 -10.50 -4.26 5.88
C LEU A 71 -11.01 -3.37 7.02
#